data_AF-G2QJD4-F1
#
_entry.id   AF-G2QJD4-F1
#
_cell.length_a   1.000
_cell.length_b   1.000
_cell.length_c   1.000
_cell.angle_alpha   90.00
_cell.angle_beta   90.00
_cell.angle_gamma   90.00
#
_symmetry.space_group_name_H-M   'P 1'
#
loop_
_entity.id
_entity.type
_entity.pdbx_description
1 polymer ?
#
loop_
_entity_poly.entity_id
_entity_poly.type
_entity_poly.pdbx_seq_one_letter_code
_entity_poly.pdbx_strand_id
1 'polypeptide(L)'
;MGARVPDEQTPSATSSSGCRPGNDIDVSGFEVADIGSTHLLADNKFAAARPHLLLVTQDGYRRQHERLGSHDFAVLCQVLSALRRRERHLANLQLRHRQRMQLAAQALAGLPRPARRRLCAVAGPAHDPATWPALPFKRFIHRFGGEFPSADALTGIYYETLLSQGERAVGYQPDEGGNKAVPHDVVLDRKWILVVPRRNAGLIGVVVNAAAMLGMV
;
A
#
# COMPACT_ATOMS: atom_id res chain seq x y z
N MET A 1 -17.75 42.99 37.28
CA MET A 1 -18.47 41.74 37.64
C MET A 1 -18.53 40.90 36.37
N GLY A 2 -17.77 39.81 36.31
CA GLY A 2 -17.27 39.20 35.08
C GLY A 2 -18.34 38.49 34.23
N ALA A 3 -18.30 38.74 32.92
CA ALA A 3 -19.06 37.99 31.92
C ALA A 3 -18.31 36.68 31.62
N ARG A 4 -19.03 35.56 31.77
CA ARG A 4 -18.54 34.19 31.52
C ARG A 4 -18.53 33.94 30.00
N VAL A 5 -17.37 33.60 29.46
CA VAL A 5 -17.22 33.10 28.08
C VAL A 5 -17.92 31.73 27.98
N PRO A 6 -18.73 31.44 26.95
CA PRO A 6 -19.28 30.11 26.77
C PRO A 6 -18.20 29.15 26.27
N ASP A 7 -18.11 27.98 26.92
CA ASP A 7 -17.22 26.89 26.54
C ASP A 7 -17.36 26.51 25.06
N GLU A 8 -16.23 26.47 24.37
CA GLU A 8 -16.08 25.87 23.05
C GLU A 8 -16.48 24.38 23.15
N GLN A 9 -17.58 24.03 22.50
CA GLN A 9 -18.05 22.66 22.39
C GLN A 9 -17.01 21.82 21.67
N THR A 10 -16.37 20.92 22.42
CA THR A 10 -15.57 19.82 21.87
C THR A 10 -16.40 19.04 20.85
N PRO A 11 -15.93 18.83 19.61
CA PRO A 11 -16.69 18.05 18.64
C PRO A 11 -16.82 16.62 19.14
N SER A 12 -18.07 16.21 19.41
CA SER A 12 -18.45 14.85 19.73
C SER A 12 -18.09 13.95 18.54
N ALA A 13 -17.05 13.13 18.72
CA ALA A 13 -16.74 12.03 17.81
C ALA A 13 -17.84 10.98 17.96
N THR A 14 -18.89 11.11 17.16
CA THR A 14 -19.82 10.01 16.92
C THR A 14 -19.06 8.93 16.15
N SER A 15 -18.46 7.98 16.88
CA SER A 15 -17.92 6.77 16.29
C SER A 15 -19.07 6.03 15.62
N SER A 16 -19.10 6.00 14.29
CA SER A 16 -19.96 5.08 13.54
C SER A 16 -19.72 3.67 14.09
N SER A 17 -20.80 2.98 14.43
CA SER A 17 -20.86 1.79 15.30
C SER A 17 -20.10 0.53 14.84
N GLY A 18 -19.24 0.62 13.82
CA GLY A 18 -18.39 -0.47 13.31
C GLY A 18 -16.90 -0.15 13.21
N CYS A 19 -16.49 1.11 13.41
CA CYS A 19 -15.08 1.49 13.35
C CYS A 19 -14.39 1.24 14.70
N ARG A 20 -13.26 0.52 14.70
CA ARG A 20 -12.38 0.43 15.87
C ARG A 20 -11.87 1.83 16.28
N PRO A 21 -11.51 2.07 17.55
CA PRO A 21 -10.94 3.35 17.97
C PRO A 21 -9.76 3.76 17.12
N GLY A 22 -9.74 5.03 16.71
CA GLY A 22 -8.73 5.54 15.79
C GLY A 22 -8.98 5.16 14.33
N ASN A 23 -9.73 4.10 14.00
CA ASN A 23 -10.02 3.61 12.64
C ASN A 23 -11.25 4.29 11.96
N ASP A 24 -11.24 4.35 10.63
CA ASP A 24 -12.18 5.08 9.74
C ASP A 24 -12.62 4.15 8.58
N ILE A 25 -12.07 2.94 8.57
CA ILE A 25 -12.49 1.83 7.74
C ILE A 25 -13.34 0.93 8.64
N ASP A 26 -14.64 0.89 8.35
CA ASP A 26 -15.56 -0.07 8.94
C ASP A 26 -15.40 -1.42 8.24
N VAL A 27 -14.84 -2.39 8.97
CA VAL A 27 -14.65 -3.77 8.53
C VAL A 27 -15.62 -4.74 9.20
N SER A 28 -16.60 -4.24 9.95
CA SER A 28 -17.51 -5.06 10.73
C SER A 28 -18.30 -6.04 9.86
N GLY A 29 -18.25 -7.32 10.21
CA GLY A 29 -18.89 -8.42 9.47
C GLY A 29 -18.11 -8.89 8.24
N PHE A 30 -16.91 -8.37 8.00
CA PHE A 30 -16.02 -8.76 6.89
C PHE A 30 -14.63 -9.19 7.38
N GLU A 31 -14.44 -9.35 8.69
CA GLU A 31 -13.20 -9.84 9.28
C GLU A 31 -12.91 -11.28 8.86
N VAL A 32 -11.67 -11.54 8.45
CA VAL A 32 -11.20 -12.88 8.04
C VAL A 32 -10.32 -13.49 9.13
N ALA A 33 -9.30 -12.76 9.58
CA ALA A 33 -8.37 -13.23 10.60
C ALA A 33 -7.52 -12.08 11.16
N ASP A 34 -7.17 -12.14 12.45
CA ASP A 34 -6.06 -11.35 12.98
C ASP A 34 -4.73 -11.96 12.51
N ILE A 35 -3.82 -11.12 12.00
CA ILE A 35 -2.49 -11.53 11.56
C ILE A 35 -1.46 -11.01 12.55
N GLY A 36 -1.02 -11.91 13.44
CA GLY A 36 -0.23 -11.54 14.61
C GLY A 36 -1.02 -10.64 15.56
N SER A 37 -0.31 -9.78 16.30
CA SER A 37 -0.92 -8.82 17.23
C SER A 37 -1.11 -7.42 16.62
N THR A 38 -0.72 -7.20 15.37
CA THR A 38 -0.57 -5.85 14.79
C THR A 38 -1.53 -5.57 13.64
N HIS A 39 -2.05 -6.60 12.96
CA HIS A 39 -2.89 -6.42 11.77
C HIS A 39 -4.15 -7.28 11.81
N LEU A 40 -5.17 -6.84 11.07
CA LEU A 40 -6.41 -7.55 10.79
C LEU A 40 -6.54 -7.71 9.27
N LEU A 41 -6.81 -8.93 8.82
CA LEU A 41 -7.19 -9.25 7.46
C LEU A 41 -8.73 -9.25 7.36
N ALA A 42 -9.27 -8.53 6.38
CA ALA A 42 -10.70 -8.44 6.11
C ALA A 42 -11.00 -8.50 4.61
N ASP A 43 -12.21 -8.88 4.23
CA ASP A 43 -12.68 -8.75 2.85
C ASP A 43 -13.03 -7.29 2.52
N ASN A 44 -12.66 -6.82 1.33
CA ASN A 44 -13.08 -5.50 0.87
C ASN A 44 -14.58 -5.53 0.50
N LYS A 45 -15.41 -4.85 1.31
CA LYS A 45 -16.86 -4.66 1.09
C LYS A 45 -17.20 -4.13 -0.30
N PHE A 46 -16.33 -3.31 -0.89
CA PHE A 46 -16.51 -2.64 -2.19
C PHE A 46 -15.54 -3.17 -3.26
N ALA A 47 -15.22 -4.47 -3.23
CA ALA A 47 -14.32 -5.10 -4.18
C ALA A 47 -14.82 -5.03 -5.64
N ALA A 48 -14.09 -4.29 -6.49
CA ALA A 48 -14.31 -4.29 -7.95
C ALA A 48 -13.89 -5.62 -8.63
N ALA A 49 -12.96 -6.34 -8.02
CA ALA A 49 -12.54 -7.68 -8.43
C ALA A 49 -12.44 -8.55 -7.18
N ARG A 50 -12.90 -9.81 -7.23
CA ARG A 50 -12.89 -10.72 -6.09
C ARG A 50 -11.94 -11.90 -6.33
N PRO A 51 -11.20 -12.37 -5.30
CA PRO A 51 -11.11 -11.79 -3.97
C PRO A 51 -10.27 -10.49 -3.95
N HIS A 52 -10.63 -9.54 -3.08
CA HIS A 52 -9.88 -8.33 -2.78
C HIS A 52 -9.91 -8.16 -1.27
N LEU A 53 -8.76 -8.42 -0.64
CA LEU A 53 -8.60 -8.37 0.80
C LEU A 53 -8.02 -7.02 1.21
N LEU A 54 -8.34 -6.59 2.43
CA LEU A 54 -7.75 -5.47 3.15
C LEU A 54 -6.90 -6.01 4.30
N LEU A 55 -5.67 -5.51 4.44
CA LEU A 55 -4.87 -5.66 5.66
C LEU A 55 -4.82 -4.30 6.35
N VAL A 56 -5.37 -4.24 7.56
CA VAL A 56 -5.55 -3.01 8.33
C VAL A 56 -4.74 -3.12 9.62
N THR A 57 -4.09 -2.04 10.05
CA THR A 57 -3.41 -1.99 11.35
C THR A 57 -4.43 -2.03 12.47
N GLN A 58 -4.18 -2.83 13.51
CA GLN A 58 -5.05 -2.88 14.68
C GLN A 58 -4.95 -1.59 15.50
N ASP A 59 -3.78 -0.95 15.50
CA ASP A 59 -3.63 0.43 15.98
C ASP A 59 -4.23 1.40 14.96
N GLY A 60 -5.41 1.94 15.30
CA GLY A 60 -6.11 2.92 14.47
C GLY A 60 -5.50 4.31 14.45
N TYR A 61 -4.53 4.60 15.31
CA TYR A 61 -3.85 5.89 15.32
C TYR A 61 -2.72 5.97 14.28
N ARG A 62 -2.21 4.82 13.80
CA ARG A 62 -1.25 4.78 12.68
C ARG A 62 -1.83 5.38 11.41
N ARG A 63 -1.06 6.25 10.77
CA ARG A 63 -1.45 7.00 9.56
C ARG A 63 -0.83 6.40 8.31
N GLN A 64 -1.51 6.55 7.17
CA GLN A 64 -0.96 6.11 5.86
C GLN A 64 0.28 6.82 5.40
N HIS A 65 0.61 7.98 5.95
CA HIS A 65 1.82 8.64 5.51
C HIS A 65 3.03 8.16 6.30
N GLU A 66 2.82 7.35 7.35
CA GLU A 66 3.90 6.71 8.08
C GLU A 66 4.58 5.64 7.23
N ARG A 67 5.87 5.47 7.48
CA ARG A 67 6.71 4.51 6.77
C ARG A 67 6.35 3.07 7.16
N LEU A 68 6.44 2.15 6.19
CA LEU A 68 6.31 0.70 6.42
C LEU A 68 7.51 0.17 7.22
N GLY A 69 7.24 -0.46 8.35
CA GLY A 69 8.25 -1.11 9.17
C GLY A 69 8.35 -2.63 8.95
N SER A 70 9.29 -3.24 9.68
CA SER A 70 9.52 -4.69 9.63
C SER A 70 8.27 -5.52 9.96
N HIS A 71 7.48 -5.11 10.95
CA HIS A 71 6.22 -5.78 11.28
C HIS A 71 5.23 -5.77 10.11
N ASP A 72 5.15 -4.67 9.36
CA ASP A 72 4.26 -4.56 8.21
C ASP A 72 4.72 -5.52 7.09
N PHE A 73 6.03 -5.57 6.80
CA PHE A 73 6.58 -6.52 5.83
C PHE A 73 6.46 -7.98 6.27
N ALA A 74 6.64 -8.29 7.55
CA ALA A 74 6.47 -9.64 8.07
C ALA A 74 5.05 -10.16 7.82
N VAL A 75 4.04 -9.34 8.15
CA VAL A 75 2.63 -9.66 7.91
C VAL A 75 2.34 -9.78 6.42
N LEU A 76 2.85 -8.88 5.59
CA LEU A 76 2.70 -8.96 4.13
C LEU A 76 3.25 -10.27 3.57
N CYS A 77 4.47 -10.64 3.96
CA CYS A 77 5.10 -11.90 3.55
C CYS A 77 4.31 -13.11 4.04
N GLN A 78 3.79 -13.09 5.26
CA GLN A 78 2.96 -14.16 5.82
C GLN A 78 1.67 -14.34 5.01
N VAL A 79 0.92 -13.26 4.77
CA VAL A 79 -0.34 -13.29 4.00
C VAL A 79 -0.08 -13.75 2.56
N LEU A 80 0.89 -13.13 1.87
CA LEU A 80 1.24 -13.53 0.50
C LEU A 80 1.75 -14.97 0.43
N SER A 81 2.43 -15.47 1.46
CA SER A 81 2.87 -16.86 1.54
C SER A 81 1.73 -17.83 1.84
N ALA A 82 0.65 -17.41 2.50
CA ALA A 82 -0.52 -18.24 2.78
C ALA A 82 -1.47 -18.37 1.58
N LEU A 83 -1.58 -17.32 0.75
CA LEU A 83 -2.43 -17.28 -0.44
C LEU A 83 -1.88 -18.15 -1.61
N ARG A 84 -1.27 -19.31 -1.37
CA ARG A 84 -0.49 -20.15 -2.33
C ARG A 84 -1.26 -20.73 -3.53
N ARG A 85 -2.45 -20.25 -3.87
CA ARG A 85 -3.06 -20.65 -5.15
C ARG A 85 -2.28 -20.04 -6.32
N ARG A 86 -2.46 -20.60 -7.53
CA ARG A 86 -1.70 -20.39 -8.79
C ARG A 86 -1.64 -18.93 -9.32
N GLU A 87 -1.91 -17.97 -8.47
CA GLU A 87 -2.21 -16.58 -8.76
C GLU A 87 -1.13 -15.74 -8.08
N ARG A 88 -0.56 -14.78 -8.80
CA ARG A 88 0.39 -13.85 -8.20
C ARG A 88 -0.43 -12.82 -7.40
N HIS A 89 -0.16 -12.64 -6.13
CA HIS A 89 -0.88 -11.65 -5.32
C HIS A 89 -0.03 -10.40 -5.22
N LEU A 90 -0.62 -9.25 -5.50
CA LEU A 90 0.06 -7.97 -5.38
C LEU A 90 -0.35 -7.33 -4.07
N ALA A 91 0.61 -6.88 -3.29
CA ALA A 91 0.36 -6.03 -2.16
C ALA A 91 0.41 -4.56 -2.59
N ASN A 92 -0.73 -3.92 -2.80
CA ASN A 92 -0.77 -2.50 -3.18
C ASN A 92 -0.91 -1.64 -1.93
N LEU A 93 -0.03 -0.65 -1.76
CA LEU A 93 -0.14 0.35 -0.70
C LEU A 93 -0.15 1.75 -1.29
N GLN A 94 -1.01 2.62 -0.78
CA GLN A 94 -1.07 4.03 -1.18
C GLN A 94 -0.84 4.95 0.02
N LEU A 95 0.30 5.62 0.09
CA LEU A 95 0.51 6.62 1.14
C LEU A 95 -0.06 7.97 0.67
N ARG A 96 -1.24 8.36 1.17
CA ARG A 96 -1.90 9.65 0.87
C ARG A 96 -2.14 10.49 2.13
N HIS A 97 -2.23 11.79 1.92
CA HIS A 97 -2.38 12.81 2.96
C HIS A 97 -3.66 12.72 3.83
N ARG A 98 -4.64 11.84 3.51
CA ARG A 98 -5.94 11.79 4.23
C ARG A 98 -6.72 10.47 4.30
N GLN A 99 -6.23 9.34 3.80
CA GLN A 99 -6.94 8.05 3.97
C GLN A 99 -6.05 7.06 4.70
N ARG A 100 -6.46 5.83 5.07
CA ARG A 100 -5.66 4.88 5.91
C ARG A 100 -5.29 3.56 5.20
N MET A 101 -4.33 2.81 5.79
CA MET A 101 -3.48 1.83 5.10
C MET A 101 -4.32 0.70 4.53
N GLN A 102 -4.42 0.65 3.21
CA GLN A 102 -5.11 -0.43 2.51
C GLN A 102 -4.07 -1.25 1.77
N LEU A 103 -3.82 -2.47 2.25
CA LEU A 103 -3.25 -3.51 1.43
C LEU A 103 -4.36 -4.11 0.57
N ALA A 104 -4.30 -3.96 -0.75
CA ALA A 104 -5.17 -4.74 -1.63
C ALA A 104 -4.42 -5.97 -2.14
N ALA A 105 -4.68 -7.16 -1.58
CA ALA A 105 -4.13 -8.43 -2.09
C ALA A 105 -4.97 -8.95 -3.25
N GLN A 106 -4.64 -8.59 -4.49
CA GLN A 106 -5.39 -9.00 -5.67
C GLN A 106 -4.72 -10.16 -6.40
N ALA A 107 -5.50 -11.18 -6.74
CA ALA A 107 -5.01 -12.35 -7.44
C ALA A 107 -4.87 -12.09 -8.95
N LEU A 108 -3.64 -12.19 -9.45
CA LEU A 108 -3.27 -11.87 -10.84
C LEU A 108 -3.87 -12.81 -11.88
N ALA A 109 -4.35 -13.99 -11.47
CA ALA A 109 -4.96 -14.92 -12.40
C ALA A 109 -6.32 -14.41 -12.92
N GLY A 110 -7.01 -13.55 -12.17
CA GLY A 110 -8.25 -12.89 -12.60
C GLY A 110 -8.04 -11.71 -13.55
N LEU A 111 -6.79 -11.29 -13.83
CA LEU A 111 -6.56 -10.13 -14.70
C LEU A 111 -6.77 -10.44 -16.18
N PRO A 112 -7.44 -9.54 -16.93
CA PRO A 112 -7.48 -9.56 -18.39
C PRO A 112 -6.07 -9.63 -19.00
N ARG A 113 -5.92 -10.34 -20.14
CA ARG A 113 -4.64 -10.50 -20.86
C ARG A 113 -3.85 -9.17 -21.06
N PRO A 114 -4.48 -8.02 -21.38
CA PRO A 114 -3.76 -6.75 -21.53
C PRO A 114 -3.06 -6.29 -20.24
N ALA A 115 -3.71 -6.45 -19.09
CA ALA A 115 -3.15 -6.07 -17.79
C ALA A 115 -1.96 -6.97 -17.41
N ARG A 116 -2.01 -8.27 -17.74
CA ARG A 116 -0.87 -9.18 -17.56
C ARG A 116 0.35 -8.76 -18.39
N ARG A 117 0.16 -8.32 -19.64
CA ARG A 117 1.26 -7.86 -20.51
C ARG A 117 1.91 -6.58 -19.95
N ARG A 118 1.09 -5.63 -19.46
CA ARG A 118 1.56 -4.40 -18.83
C ARG A 118 2.30 -4.66 -17.52
N LEU A 119 1.80 -5.57 -16.69
CA LEU A 119 2.52 -6.02 -15.50
C LEU A 119 3.89 -6.62 -15.85
N CYS A 120 3.98 -7.43 -16.91
CA CYS A 120 5.28 -7.93 -17.38
C CYS A 120 6.20 -6.79 -17.83
N ALA A 121 5.68 -5.72 -18.45
CA ALA A 121 6.49 -4.55 -18.80
C ALA A 121 6.92 -3.72 -17.58
N VAL A 122 6.14 -3.72 -16.49
CA VAL A 122 6.44 -2.98 -15.26
C VAL A 122 7.31 -3.78 -14.30
N ALA A 123 7.15 -5.10 -14.23
CA ALA A 123 7.77 -5.94 -13.21
C ALA A 123 8.16 -7.36 -13.68
N GLY A 124 7.97 -7.70 -14.97
CA GLY A 124 8.38 -8.99 -15.56
C GLY A 124 9.88 -9.20 -15.52
N PRO A 125 10.40 -10.41 -15.82
CA PRO A 125 11.85 -10.68 -15.80
C PRO A 125 12.60 -9.63 -16.62
N ALA A 126 13.90 -9.45 -16.33
CA ALA A 126 14.79 -8.61 -17.13
C ALA A 126 14.95 -9.19 -18.55
N HIS A 127 13.88 -9.19 -19.34
CA HIS A 127 14.04 -9.03 -20.77
C HIS A 127 14.61 -7.64 -21.00
N ASP A 128 15.50 -7.57 -21.99
CA ASP A 128 16.18 -6.38 -22.46
C ASP A 128 15.38 -5.11 -22.15
N PRO A 129 15.86 -4.23 -21.25
CA PRO A 129 15.20 -2.96 -20.92
C PRO A 129 14.87 -2.12 -22.16
N ALA A 130 15.58 -2.31 -23.28
CA ALA A 130 15.29 -1.65 -24.56
C ALA A 130 13.98 -2.13 -25.21
N THR A 131 13.47 -3.31 -24.83
CA THR A 131 12.18 -3.86 -25.31
C THR A 131 10.99 -3.41 -24.47
N TRP A 132 11.22 -2.75 -23.33
CA TRP A 132 10.15 -2.28 -22.49
C TRP A 132 9.54 -1.02 -23.11
N PRO A 133 8.20 -0.93 -23.24
CA PRO A 133 7.58 0.33 -23.63
C PRO A 133 7.99 1.40 -22.62
N ALA A 134 8.46 2.54 -23.10
CA ALA A 134 8.82 3.68 -22.26
C ALA A 134 7.60 4.06 -21.39
N LEU A 135 7.68 3.80 -20.08
CA LEU A 135 6.63 4.18 -19.16
C LEU A 135 6.76 5.69 -18.88
N PRO A 136 5.64 6.44 -18.87
CA PRO A 136 5.67 7.90 -18.67
C PRO A 136 5.89 8.30 -17.20
N PHE A 137 6.40 7.40 -16.36
CA PHE A 137 6.62 7.62 -14.94
C PHE A 137 7.85 6.84 -14.45
N LYS A 138 8.47 7.37 -13.38
CA LYS A 138 9.60 6.73 -12.70
C LYS A 138 9.12 5.59 -11.82
N ARG A 139 9.92 4.53 -11.72
CA ARG A 139 9.71 3.41 -10.81
C ARG A 139 11.04 2.80 -10.42
N PHE A 140 11.07 2.19 -9.25
CA PHE A 140 12.23 1.51 -8.70
C PHE A 140 11.83 0.09 -8.33
N ILE A 141 12.62 -0.88 -8.74
CA ILE A 141 12.33 -2.30 -8.50
C ILE A 141 13.57 -2.98 -7.96
N HIS A 142 13.39 -3.74 -6.88
CA HIS A 142 14.39 -4.66 -6.37
C HIS A 142 13.88 -6.08 -6.58
N ARG A 143 14.71 -6.95 -7.18
CA ARG A 143 14.36 -8.34 -7.47
C ARG A 143 15.07 -9.27 -6.51
N PHE A 144 14.35 -10.26 -6.03
CA PHE A 144 14.87 -11.31 -5.16
C PHE A 144 15.27 -12.53 -5.99
N GLY A 145 16.29 -13.26 -5.54
CA GLY A 145 16.79 -14.46 -6.20
C GLY A 145 15.99 -15.74 -5.93
N GLY A 146 14.90 -15.67 -5.16
CA GLY A 146 14.19 -16.87 -4.70
C GLY A 146 12.98 -16.55 -3.82
N GLU A 147 13.02 -17.02 -2.57
CA GLU A 147 12.01 -16.73 -1.55
C GLU A 147 12.04 -15.26 -1.10
N PHE A 148 11.05 -14.86 -0.30
CA PHE A 148 11.07 -13.53 0.32
C PHE A 148 12.33 -13.37 1.19
N PRO A 149 13.02 -12.23 1.12
CA PRO A 149 13.98 -11.86 2.16
C PRO A 149 13.28 -11.79 3.52
N SER A 150 14.07 -11.80 4.60
CA SER A 150 13.52 -11.53 5.93
C SER A 150 12.83 -10.16 5.97
N ALA A 151 11.89 -9.98 6.90
CA ALA A 151 11.17 -8.71 7.03
C ALA A 151 12.09 -7.51 7.27
N ASP A 152 13.16 -7.71 8.05
CA ASP A 152 14.18 -6.67 8.28
C ASP A 152 14.98 -6.36 7.01
N ALA A 153 15.37 -7.38 6.24
CA ALA A 153 16.06 -7.19 4.97
C ALA A 153 15.16 -6.47 3.95
N LEU A 154 13.87 -6.81 3.88
CA LEU A 154 12.89 -6.11 3.05
C LEU A 154 12.73 -4.65 3.47
N THR A 155 12.71 -4.38 4.78
CA THR A 155 12.64 -3.01 5.33
C THR A 155 13.87 -2.21 4.92
N GLY A 156 15.07 -2.79 5.03
CA GLY A 156 16.32 -2.17 4.59
C GLY A 156 16.32 -1.88 3.08
N ILE A 157 15.96 -2.87 2.25
CA ILE A 157 15.80 -2.68 0.80
C ILE A 157 14.82 -1.54 0.51
N TYR A 158 13.67 -1.54 1.17
CA TYR A 158 12.64 -0.52 0.98
C TYR A 158 13.17 0.88 1.32
N TYR A 159 13.80 1.08 2.48
CA TYR A 159 14.29 2.41 2.90
C TYR A 159 15.52 2.87 2.13
N GLU A 160 16.57 2.06 2.13
CA GLU A 160 17.90 2.48 1.69
C GLU A 160 18.01 2.54 0.17
N THR A 161 17.20 1.74 -0.54
CA THR A 161 17.24 1.69 -2.00
C THR A 161 16.01 2.34 -2.64
N LEU A 162 14.81 1.80 -2.42
CA LEU A 162 13.64 2.16 -3.22
C LEU A 162 13.03 3.50 -2.82
N LEU A 163 12.83 3.71 -1.52
CA LEU A 163 12.25 4.93 -0.98
C LEU A 163 13.21 6.10 -1.18
N SER A 164 14.50 5.90 -0.87
CA SER A 164 15.55 6.91 -1.09
C SER A 164 15.64 7.34 -2.57
N GLN A 165 15.53 6.40 -3.52
CA GLN A 165 15.45 6.73 -4.95
C GLN A 165 14.16 7.48 -5.29
N GLY A 166 13.03 7.06 -4.71
CA GLY A 166 11.72 7.72 -4.80
C GLY A 166 11.76 9.19 -4.37
N GLU A 167 12.33 9.46 -3.19
CA GLU A 167 12.48 10.80 -2.61
C GLU A 167 13.29 11.70 -3.53
N ARG A 168 14.48 11.26 -3.98
CA ARG A 168 15.32 12.00 -4.94
C ARG A 168 14.60 12.24 -6.27
N ALA A 169 13.82 11.27 -6.73
CA ALA A 169 13.17 11.33 -8.04
C ALA A 169 12.09 12.41 -8.15
N VAL A 170 11.47 12.80 -7.03
CA VAL A 170 10.44 13.85 -6.94
C VAL A 170 10.90 15.08 -6.15
N GLY A 171 12.15 15.10 -5.67
CA GLY A 171 12.68 16.20 -4.86
C GLY A 171 12.02 16.32 -3.49
N TYR A 172 11.60 15.21 -2.89
CA TYR A 172 10.97 15.21 -1.57
C TYR A 172 12.01 15.42 -0.48
N GLN A 173 11.71 16.30 0.48
CA GLN A 173 12.48 16.47 1.70
C GLN A 173 11.67 15.90 2.88
N PRO A 174 12.26 15.00 3.70
CA PRO A 174 11.61 14.49 4.90
C PRO A 174 11.21 15.64 5.84
N ASP A 175 10.14 15.44 6.59
CA ASP A 175 9.78 16.35 7.68
C ASP A 175 10.73 16.21 8.88
N GLU A 176 10.72 17.18 9.79
CA GLU A 176 11.59 17.19 10.99
C GLU A 176 11.41 15.94 11.87
N GLY A 177 10.24 15.28 11.78
CA GLY A 177 9.96 14.03 12.49
C GLY A 177 10.42 12.75 11.77
N GLY A 178 10.84 12.83 10.50
CA GLY A 178 11.40 11.72 9.71
C GLY A 178 10.48 10.52 9.47
N ASN A 179 9.28 10.50 10.05
CA ASN A 179 8.37 9.35 10.01
C ASN A 179 7.48 9.37 8.75
N LYS A 180 7.36 10.53 8.09
CA LYS A 180 6.52 10.67 6.90
C LYS A 180 7.26 10.24 5.64
N ALA A 181 6.73 9.24 4.96
CA ALA A 181 7.23 8.83 3.65
C ALA A 181 6.82 9.81 2.55
N VAL A 182 7.66 9.95 1.53
CA VAL A 182 7.24 10.53 0.24
C VAL A 182 5.98 9.83 -0.26
N PRO A 183 5.00 10.50 -0.88
CA PRO A 183 3.86 9.80 -1.46
C PRO A 183 4.34 8.79 -2.52
N HIS A 184 4.04 7.52 -2.33
CA HIS A 184 4.42 6.47 -3.28
C HIS A 184 3.44 5.30 -3.22
N ASP A 185 3.43 4.53 -4.32
CA ASP A 185 2.81 3.21 -4.34
C ASP A 185 3.88 2.15 -4.05
N VAL A 186 3.57 1.18 -3.17
CA VAL A 186 4.38 -0.04 -2.99
C VAL A 186 3.63 -1.21 -3.60
N VAL A 187 4.37 -2.05 -4.32
CA VAL A 187 3.88 -3.31 -4.87
C VAL A 187 4.87 -4.41 -4.50
N LEU A 188 4.43 -5.38 -3.70
CA LEU A 188 5.23 -6.56 -3.33
C LEU A 188 4.70 -7.82 -4.03
N ASP A 189 5.62 -8.57 -4.62
CA ASP A 189 5.45 -9.93 -5.16
C ASP A 189 6.55 -10.82 -4.58
N ARG A 190 6.40 -12.15 -4.71
CA ARG A 190 7.40 -13.12 -4.21
C ARG A 190 8.80 -12.93 -4.81
N LYS A 191 8.90 -12.33 -5.99
CA LYS A 191 10.18 -12.20 -6.70
C LYS A 191 10.73 -10.78 -6.72
N TRP A 192 9.97 -9.80 -6.24
CA TRP A 192 10.39 -8.40 -6.29
C TRP A 192 9.52 -7.49 -5.42
N ILE A 193 10.07 -6.36 -5.06
CA ILE A 193 9.37 -5.20 -4.52
C ILE A 193 9.54 -4.02 -5.47
N LEU A 194 8.48 -3.27 -5.70
CA LEU A 194 8.43 -2.13 -6.60
C LEU A 194 7.86 -0.92 -5.89
N VAL A 195 8.50 0.23 -6.09
CA VAL A 195 8.06 1.53 -5.60
C VAL A 195 7.85 2.47 -6.77
N VAL A 196 6.69 3.13 -6.79
CA VAL A 196 6.37 4.19 -7.76
C VAL A 196 6.18 5.48 -6.98
N PRO A 197 7.13 6.44 -7.01
CA PRO A 197 6.93 7.73 -6.38
C PRO A 197 5.78 8.48 -7.08
N ARG A 198 4.94 9.15 -6.28
CA ARG A 198 3.71 9.80 -6.75
C ARG A 198 3.79 11.30 -6.47
N ARG A 199 3.44 12.10 -7.49
CA ARG A 199 3.26 13.56 -7.34
C ARG A 199 1.81 13.95 -7.14
N ASN A 200 0.90 13.20 -7.76
CA ASN A 200 -0.54 13.46 -7.73
C ASN A 200 -1.31 12.16 -7.52
N ALA A 201 -2.47 12.31 -6.88
CA ALA A 201 -3.48 11.28 -6.68
C ALA A 201 -4.07 10.71 -7.99
N GLY A 202 -3.94 11.45 -9.09
CA GLY A 202 -4.66 11.21 -10.32
C GLY A 202 -4.37 12.28 -11.35
N LEU A 203 -5.00 12.17 -12.51
CA LEU A 203 -4.93 13.13 -13.61
C LEU A 203 -6.32 13.29 -14.22
N ILE A 204 -6.76 14.53 -14.41
CA ILE A 204 -8.02 14.88 -15.12
C ILE A 204 -9.22 14.06 -14.59
N GLY A 205 -9.48 14.15 -13.28
CA GLY A 205 -10.63 13.49 -12.64
C GLY A 205 -10.48 11.97 -12.41
N VAL A 206 -9.46 11.32 -12.96
CA VAL A 206 -9.19 9.89 -12.74
C VAL A 206 -8.29 9.71 -11.52
N VAL A 207 -8.76 9.00 -10.50
CA VAL A 207 -7.95 8.59 -9.35
C VAL A 207 -7.17 7.33 -9.69
N VAL A 208 -5.84 7.38 -9.54
CA VAL A 208 -4.94 6.30 -9.92
C VAL A 208 -4.34 5.67 -8.67
N ASN A 209 -4.45 4.35 -8.55
CA ASN A 209 -3.80 3.56 -7.50
C ASN A 209 -2.64 2.72 -8.02
N ALA A 210 -1.98 2.00 -7.11
CA ALA A 210 -0.87 1.11 -7.46
C ALA A 210 -1.27 0.11 -8.56
N ALA A 211 -2.49 -0.44 -8.52
CA ALA A 211 -2.98 -1.32 -9.58
C ALA A 211 -3.07 -0.62 -10.94
N ALA A 212 -3.59 0.61 -10.97
CA ALA A 212 -3.61 1.43 -12.18
C ALA A 212 -2.20 1.78 -12.69
N MET A 213 -1.23 1.99 -11.80
CA MET A 213 0.18 2.14 -12.20
C MET A 213 0.77 0.88 -12.85
N LEU A 214 0.19 -0.30 -12.59
CA LEU A 214 0.53 -1.56 -13.25
C LEU A 214 -0.29 -1.80 -14.54
N GLY A 215 -1.15 -0.85 -14.93
CA GLY A 215 -1.97 -0.92 -16.13
C GLY A 215 -3.33 -1.60 -15.95
N MET A 216 -3.85 -1.66 -14.71
CA MET A 216 -5.22 -2.10 -14.40
C MET A 216 -6.11 -0.88 -14.19
N VAL A 217 -6.87 -0.48 -15.23
CA VAL A 217 -7.79 0.67 -15.21
C VAL A 217 -9.17 0.20 -15.66
#